data_AF-A0A959E736-F1
#
_entry.id   AF-A0A959E736-F1
#
_cell.length_a   1.000
_cell.length_b   1.000
_cell.length_c   1.000
_cell.angle_alpha   90.00
_cell.angle_beta   90.00
_cell.angle_gamma   90.00
#
_symmetry.space_group_name_H-M   'P 1'
#
loop_
_entity.id
_entity.type
_entity.pdbx_description
1 polymer ?
#
loop_
_entity_poly.entity_id
_entity_poly.type
_entity_poly.pdbx_seq_one_letter_code
_entity_poly.pdbx_strand_id
1 'polypeptide(L)'
;DDYFKLAHGDFIRRYFPKRETEITRPLTNARFKELFGELDATQTRVVNDASDHILVAAGPGSGKTRVLVHKVASLLLLEDVKPEQFLMLTFSRAAALELRERIQRMVPEYRGLLRVTTFHGLCFELLGQLGDLDKSETVIGRTMEAIRNNEVDVTSIANKSVFVFDEFQDVDAEQWQFIQLLAETAEKPRIIAVGDDDQ
;
A
#
# COMPACT_ATOMS: atom_id res chain seq x y z
N ASP A 1 27.33 10.12 -37.15
CA ASP A 1 26.90 10.44 -35.78
C ASP A 1 25.75 11.41 -35.72
N ASP A 2 24.55 10.84 -35.85
CA ASP A 2 23.24 11.42 -35.59
C ASP A 2 22.76 11.15 -34.15
N TYR A 3 23.44 10.27 -33.40
CA TYR A 3 23.04 9.81 -32.06
C TYR A 3 22.68 10.94 -31.08
N PHE A 4 23.46 12.04 -31.04
CA PHE A 4 23.19 13.20 -30.18
C PHE A 4 22.41 14.34 -30.85
N LYS A 5 22.00 14.16 -32.10
CA LYS A 5 21.39 15.21 -32.94
C LYS A 5 19.91 14.98 -33.24
N LEU A 6 19.39 13.79 -32.91
CA LEU A 6 18.00 13.44 -33.12
C LEU A 6 17.11 13.96 -31.99
N ALA A 7 15.89 14.38 -32.33
CA ALA A 7 14.84 14.59 -31.35
C ALA A 7 14.51 13.28 -30.63
N HIS A 8 14.08 13.37 -29.37
CA HIS A 8 13.86 12.19 -28.52
C HIS A 8 12.96 11.12 -29.18
N GLY A 9 11.84 11.51 -29.78
CA GLY A 9 10.95 10.57 -30.46
C GLY A 9 11.59 9.85 -31.65
N ASP A 10 12.37 10.56 -32.47
CA ASP A 10 13.07 9.99 -33.62
C ASP A 10 14.23 9.09 -33.20
N PHE A 11 14.92 9.47 -32.12
CA PHE A 11 15.96 8.66 -31.50
C PHE A 11 15.41 7.32 -31.01
N ILE A 12 14.29 7.33 -30.27
CA ILE A 12 13.67 6.11 -29.75
C ILE A 12 13.20 5.21 -30.90
N ARG A 13 12.52 5.76 -31.91
CA ARG A 13 12.06 4.98 -33.07
C ARG A 13 13.22 4.34 -33.84
N ARG A 14 14.35 5.03 -33.97
CA ARG A 14 15.51 4.57 -34.74
C ARG A 14 16.36 3.55 -34.00
N TYR A 15 16.65 3.77 -32.73
CA TYR A 15 17.58 2.92 -31.96
C TYR A 15 16.87 1.90 -31.08
N PHE A 16 15.60 2.10 -30.78
CA PHE A 16 14.81 1.24 -29.89
C PHE A 16 13.43 0.88 -30.46
N PRO A 17 13.36 0.38 -31.70
CA PRO A 17 12.09 0.03 -32.32
C PRO A 17 11.35 -1.01 -31.46
N LYS A 18 10.04 -0.78 -31.23
CA LYS A 18 9.15 -1.63 -30.42
C LYS A 18 9.47 -1.70 -28.92
N ARG A 19 10.42 -0.89 -28.43
CA ARG A 19 10.81 -0.82 -27.00
C ARG A 19 10.44 0.51 -26.35
N GLU A 20 9.56 1.28 -26.98
CA GLU A 20 9.13 2.62 -26.54
C GLU A 20 8.65 2.61 -25.09
N THR A 21 7.79 1.65 -24.73
CA THR A 21 7.25 1.53 -23.37
C THR A 21 8.28 1.09 -22.33
N GLU A 22 9.35 0.41 -22.75
CA GLU A 22 10.43 -0.03 -21.84
C GLU A 22 11.30 1.13 -21.41
N ILE A 23 11.49 2.11 -22.29
CA ILE A 23 12.40 3.25 -22.06
C ILE A 23 11.74 4.32 -21.19
N THR A 24 10.42 4.41 -21.22
CA THR A 24 9.66 5.33 -20.36
C THR A 24 9.44 4.79 -18.95
N ARG A 25 9.73 3.50 -18.69
CA ARG A 25 9.56 2.90 -17.36
C ARG A 25 10.77 3.21 -16.47
N PRO A 26 10.56 3.51 -15.18
CA PRO A 26 11.64 3.70 -14.21
C PRO A 26 12.36 2.40 -13.81
N LEU A 27 12.01 1.25 -14.41
CA LEU A 27 12.57 -0.06 -14.13
C LEU A 27 13.22 -0.68 -15.37
N THR A 28 14.28 -1.46 -15.13
CA THR A 28 14.82 -2.34 -16.17
C THR A 28 13.80 -3.43 -16.53
N ASN A 29 13.83 -3.92 -17.77
CA ASN A 29 12.95 -5.03 -18.19
C ASN A 29 13.12 -6.29 -17.35
N ALA A 30 14.36 -6.59 -16.94
CA ALA A 30 14.65 -7.75 -16.11
C ALA A 30 13.91 -7.64 -14.77
N ARG A 31 14.03 -6.48 -14.10
CA ARG A 31 13.34 -6.21 -12.84
C ARG A 31 11.83 -6.17 -13.00
N PHE A 32 11.33 -5.56 -14.08
CA PHE A 32 9.90 -5.55 -14.38
C PHE A 32 9.34 -6.97 -14.58
N LYS A 33 10.04 -7.81 -15.34
CA LYS A 33 9.62 -9.20 -15.59
C LYS A 33 9.69 -10.06 -14.32
N GLU A 34 10.72 -9.85 -13.49
CA GLU A 34 10.83 -10.50 -12.18
C GLU A 34 9.63 -10.15 -11.28
N LEU A 35 9.26 -8.87 -11.22
CA LEU A 35 8.20 -8.39 -10.33
C LEU A 35 6.80 -8.64 -10.87
N PHE A 36 6.56 -8.58 -12.17
CA PHE A 36 5.20 -8.56 -12.73
C PHE A 36 4.97 -9.59 -13.83
N GLY A 37 5.98 -10.36 -14.24
CA GLY A 37 5.91 -11.26 -15.39
C GLY A 37 5.10 -12.54 -15.17
N GLU A 38 4.84 -12.92 -13.92
CA GLU A 38 4.08 -14.13 -13.57
C GLU A 38 2.65 -13.85 -13.10
N LEU A 39 2.21 -12.59 -13.15
CA LEU A 39 0.85 -12.23 -12.76
C LEU A 39 -0.16 -12.71 -13.81
N ASP A 40 -1.28 -13.26 -13.35
CA ASP A 40 -2.40 -13.54 -14.25
C ASP A 40 -3.10 -12.24 -14.70
N ALA A 41 -4.08 -12.36 -15.60
CA ALA A 41 -4.77 -11.22 -16.17
C ALA A 41 -5.56 -10.39 -15.13
N THR A 42 -6.08 -11.03 -14.09
CA THR A 42 -6.83 -10.36 -13.01
C THR A 42 -5.88 -9.64 -12.07
N GLN A 43 -4.80 -10.32 -11.64
CA GLN A 43 -3.77 -9.73 -10.80
C GLN A 43 -3.09 -8.54 -11.50
N THR A 44 -2.80 -8.69 -12.79
CA THR A 44 -2.24 -7.61 -13.63
C THR A 44 -3.19 -6.41 -13.69
N ARG A 45 -4.51 -6.65 -13.77
CA ARG A 45 -5.51 -5.57 -13.78
C ARG A 45 -5.48 -4.79 -12.47
N VAL A 46 -5.46 -5.48 -11.33
CA VAL A 46 -5.39 -4.84 -10.00
C VAL A 46 -4.09 -4.04 -9.84
N VAL A 47 -2.95 -4.61 -10.25
CA VAL A 47 -1.65 -3.92 -10.15
C VAL A 47 -1.62 -2.62 -10.94
N ASN A 48 -2.23 -2.62 -12.14
CA ASN A 48 -2.29 -1.47 -13.04
C ASN A 48 -3.47 -0.53 -12.78
N ASP A 49 -4.35 -0.85 -11.83
CA ASP A 49 -5.51 -0.02 -11.53
C ASP A 49 -5.06 1.31 -10.87
N ALA A 50 -5.48 2.43 -11.44
CA ALA A 50 -5.12 3.77 -10.99
C ALA A 50 -6.23 4.46 -10.17
N SER A 51 -7.33 3.74 -9.88
CA SER A 51 -8.46 4.25 -9.12
C SER A 51 -8.05 4.68 -7.71
N ASP A 52 -8.78 5.66 -7.17
CA ASP A 52 -8.56 6.16 -5.82
C ASP A 52 -8.98 5.14 -4.75
N HIS A 53 -9.91 4.24 -5.08
CA HIS A 53 -10.39 3.20 -4.17
C HIS A 53 -10.42 1.86 -4.90
N ILE A 54 -9.71 0.87 -4.35
CA ILE A 54 -9.61 -0.47 -4.90
C ILE A 54 -9.97 -1.45 -3.79
N LEU A 55 -11.00 -2.26 -4.01
CA LEU A 55 -11.33 -3.41 -3.17
C LEU A 55 -11.13 -4.69 -3.98
N VAL A 56 -10.22 -5.54 -3.51
CA VAL A 56 -9.97 -6.85 -4.11
C VAL A 56 -10.65 -7.91 -3.27
N ALA A 57 -11.83 -8.33 -3.73
CA ALA A 57 -12.51 -9.51 -3.23
C ALA A 57 -11.94 -10.75 -3.94
N ALA A 58 -11.47 -11.74 -3.18
CA ALA A 58 -11.14 -13.03 -3.74
C ALA A 58 -11.27 -14.12 -2.69
N GLY A 59 -11.64 -15.34 -3.06
CA GLY A 59 -11.74 -16.46 -2.11
C GLY A 59 -10.39 -16.95 -1.55
N PRO A 60 -10.38 -17.96 -0.66
CA PRO A 60 -9.16 -18.55 -0.11
C PRO A 60 -8.23 -19.12 -1.18
N GLY A 61 -6.91 -18.96 -1.02
CA GLY A 61 -5.91 -19.52 -1.95
C GLY A 61 -5.75 -18.81 -3.29
N SER A 62 -6.54 -17.76 -3.57
CA SER A 62 -6.49 -16.94 -4.80
C SER A 62 -5.25 -16.03 -4.91
N GLY A 63 -4.43 -15.96 -3.87
CA GLY A 63 -3.25 -15.10 -3.85
C GLY A 63 -3.54 -13.63 -3.50
N LYS A 64 -4.63 -13.33 -2.78
CA LYS A 64 -4.96 -12.01 -2.20
C LYS A 64 -3.74 -11.21 -1.73
N THR A 65 -3.00 -11.75 -0.76
CA THR A 65 -1.80 -11.12 -0.21
C THR A 65 -0.69 -10.96 -1.26
N ARG A 66 -0.57 -11.90 -2.21
CA ARG A 66 0.38 -11.76 -3.33
C ARG A 66 0.03 -10.52 -4.16
N VAL A 67 -1.23 -10.36 -4.55
CA VAL A 67 -1.70 -9.20 -5.32
C VAL A 67 -1.44 -7.89 -4.57
N LEU A 68 -1.74 -7.84 -3.28
CA LEU A 68 -1.47 -6.66 -2.44
C LEU A 68 0.00 -6.27 -2.44
N VAL A 69 0.90 -7.23 -2.27
CA VAL A 69 2.35 -7.02 -2.27
C VAL A 69 2.82 -6.50 -3.62
N HIS A 70 2.32 -7.06 -4.73
CA HIS A 70 2.64 -6.56 -6.08
C HIS A 70 2.09 -5.15 -6.33
N LYS A 71 0.91 -4.82 -5.81
CA LYS A 71 0.36 -3.46 -5.92
C LYS A 71 1.18 -2.45 -5.11
N VAL A 72 1.62 -2.81 -3.90
CA VAL A 72 2.55 -1.95 -3.13
C VAL A 72 3.87 -1.75 -3.89
N ALA A 73 4.42 -2.82 -4.49
CA ALA A 73 5.63 -2.72 -5.30
C ALA A 73 5.44 -1.83 -6.54
N SER A 74 4.30 -1.90 -7.23
CA SER A 74 4.04 -1.01 -8.37
C SER A 74 3.90 0.45 -7.96
N LEU A 75 3.24 0.73 -6.83
CA LEU A 75 3.14 2.09 -6.30
C LEU A 75 4.51 2.69 -5.98
N LEU A 76 5.37 1.91 -5.33
CA LEU A 76 6.74 2.33 -4.98
C LEU A 76 7.60 2.57 -6.22
N LEU A 77 7.58 1.64 -7.17
CA LEU A 77 8.57 1.58 -8.24
C LEU A 77 8.11 2.22 -9.55
N LEU A 78 6.81 2.24 -9.84
CA LEU A 78 6.24 2.74 -11.09
C LEU A 78 5.51 4.06 -10.91
N GLU A 79 4.86 4.27 -9.76
CA GLU A 79 4.07 5.46 -9.47
C GLU A 79 4.80 6.46 -8.53
N ASP A 80 6.04 6.15 -8.15
CA ASP A 80 6.92 6.97 -7.31
C ASP A 80 6.35 7.36 -5.92
N VAL A 81 5.43 6.55 -5.39
CA VAL A 81 4.91 6.74 -4.03
C VAL A 81 6.02 6.43 -3.02
N LYS A 82 6.35 7.37 -2.14
CA LYS A 82 7.41 7.19 -1.15
C LYS A 82 6.95 6.31 0.02
N PRO A 83 7.83 5.50 0.64
CA PRO A 83 7.48 4.63 1.76
C PRO A 83 6.73 5.34 2.91
N GLU A 84 7.13 6.57 3.23
CA GLU A 84 6.53 7.41 4.25
C GLU A 84 5.09 7.85 3.93
N GLN A 85 4.65 7.78 2.68
CA GLN A 85 3.29 8.11 2.27
C GLN A 85 2.31 6.94 2.49
N PHE A 86 2.81 5.74 2.82
CA PHE A 86 1.97 4.57 3.08
C PHE A 86 1.51 4.51 4.54
N LEU A 87 0.23 4.22 4.72
CA LEU A 87 -0.34 3.69 5.96
C LEU A 87 -0.83 2.27 5.68
N MET A 88 -0.16 1.27 6.25
CA MET A 88 -0.51 -0.14 6.03
C MET A 88 -1.00 -0.76 7.33
N LEU A 89 -2.26 -1.20 7.32
CA LEU A 89 -2.98 -1.73 8.46
C LEU A 89 -3.47 -3.15 8.17
N THR A 90 -3.48 -3.98 9.22
CA THR A 90 -4.02 -5.34 9.20
C THR A 90 -4.63 -5.68 10.56
N PHE A 91 -5.39 -6.77 10.62
CA PHE A 91 -6.07 -7.18 11.85
C PHE A 91 -5.11 -7.72 12.93
N SER A 92 -4.08 -8.50 12.55
CA SER A 92 -3.23 -9.21 13.52
C SER A 92 -1.74 -8.87 13.40
N ARG A 93 -1.01 -9.02 14.52
CA ARG A 93 0.46 -8.85 14.53
C ARG A 93 1.17 -9.84 13.63
N ALA A 94 0.64 -11.05 13.51
CA ALA A 94 1.19 -12.10 12.64
C ALA A 94 1.04 -11.71 11.17
N ALA A 95 -0.15 -11.28 10.76
CA ALA A 95 -0.39 -10.78 9.40
C ALA A 95 0.48 -9.55 9.10
N ALA A 96 0.68 -8.66 10.07
CA ALA A 96 1.51 -7.47 9.89
C ALA A 96 2.97 -7.84 9.61
N LEU A 97 3.48 -8.82 10.37
CA LEU A 97 4.84 -9.35 10.19
C LEU A 97 4.97 -10.03 8.83
N GLU A 98 4.02 -10.89 8.47
CA GLU A 98 4.02 -11.63 7.21
C GLU A 98 3.98 -10.68 6.00
N LEU A 99 3.02 -9.74 5.97
CA LEU A 99 2.89 -8.76 4.89
C LEU A 99 4.17 -7.94 4.75
N ARG A 100 4.73 -7.47 5.87
CA ARG A 100 6.00 -6.74 5.89
C ARG A 100 7.14 -7.56 5.28
N GLU A 101 7.29 -8.82 5.68
CA GLU A 101 8.34 -9.68 5.14
C GLU A 101 8.17 -9.95 3.65
N ARG A 102 6.93 -10.17 3.19
CA ARG A 102 6.64 -10.37 1.76
C ARG A 102 7.01 -9.14 0.93
N ILE A 103 6.66 -7.95 1.40
CA ILE A 103 7.05 -6.68 0.76
C ILE A 103 8.57 -6.53 0.75
N GLN A 104 9.24 -6.77 1.87
CA GLN A 104 10.71 -6.66 1.96
C GLN A 104 11.46 -7.64 1.04
N ARG A 105 10.90 -8.83 0.82
CA ARG A 105 11.47 -9.80 -0.14
C ARG A 105 11.26 -9.33 -1.58
N MET A 106 10.14 -8.69 -1.89
CA MET A 106 9.82 -8.20 -3.23
C MET A 106 10.63 -6.94 -3.59
N VAL A 107 10.71 -5.99 -2.67
CA VAL A 107 11.38 -4.70 -2.86
C VAL A 107 12.43 -4.44 -1.75
N PRO A 108 13.53 -5.22 -1.73
CA PRO A 108 14.56 -5.13 -0.69
C PRO A 108 15.21 -3.74 -0.55
N GLU A 109 15.18 -2.92 -1.60
CA GLU A 109 15.64 -1.53 -1.60
C GLU A 109 14.87 -0.63 -0.60
N TYR A 110 13.64 -0.99 -0.22
CA TYR A 110 12.84 -0.26 0.77
C TYR A 110 12.78 -0.98 2.14
N ARG A 111 13.66 -1.94 2.38
CA ARG A 111 13.67 -2.70 3.64
C ARG A 111 13.82 -1.77 4.85
N GLY A 112 12.92 -1.91 5.81
CA GLY A 112 12.90 -1.10 7.03
C GLY A 112 12.27 0.29 6.88
N LEU A 113 11.95 0.74 5.66
CA LEU A 113 11.29 2.02 5.41
C LEU A 113 9.77 1.92 5.44
N LEU A 114 9.25 0.75 5.04
CA LEU A 114 7.81 0.46 5.03
C LEU A 114 7.35 -0.07 6.39
N ARG A 115 6.34 0.60 6.96
CA ARG A 115 5.76 0.23 8.25
C ARG A 115 4.37 -0.37 8.07
N VAL A 116 4.24 -1.63 8.47
CA VAL A 116 2.96 -2.35 8.60
C VAL A 116 2.64 -2.49 10.08
N THR A 117 1.44 -2.12 10.50
CA THR A 117 1.00 -2.24 11.89
C THR A 117 -0.44 -2.74 11.97
N THR A 118 -0.93 -2.98 13.18
CA THR A 118 -2.34 -3.30 13.40
C THR A 118 -3.12 -2.03 13.76
N PHE A 119 -4.46 -2.05 13.66
CA PHE A 119 -5.30 -0.95 14.12
C PHE A 119 -4.97 -0.53 15.56
N HIS A 120 -4.92 -1.51 16.47
CA HIS A 120 -4.53 -1.30 17.86
C HIS A 120 -3.10 -0.74 18.00
N GLY A 121 -2.15 -1.28 17.22
CA GLY A 121 -0.76 -0.82 17.22
C GLY A 121 -0.63 0.66 16.81
N LEU A 122 -1.43 1.10 15.84
CA LEU A 122 -1.53 2.51 15.47
C LEU A 122 -2.15 3.35 16.60
N CYS A 123 -3.24 2.88 17.20
CA CYS A 123 -3.92 3.60 18.28
C CYS A 123 -3.00 3.83 19.50
N PHE A 124 -2.26 2.80 19.91
CA PHE A 124 -1.28 2.91 20.99
C PHE A 124 -0.17 3.92 20.68
N GLU A 125 0.33 3.95 19.44
CA GLU A 125 1.32 4.94 19.01
C GLU A 125 0.76 6.36 19.08
N LEU A 126 -0.43 6.60 18.52
CA LEU A 126 -1.07 7.92 18.52
C LEU A 126 -1.33 8.41 19.95
N LEU A 127 -1.71 7.53 20.86
CA LEU A 127 -1.92 7.85 22.27
C LEU A 127 -0.62 7.94 23.09
N GLY A 128 0.55 7.62 22.51
CA GLY A 128 1.84 7.57 23.21
C GLY A 128 1.88 6.51 24.32
N GLN A 129 1.10 5.44 24.21
CA GLN A 129 0.98 4.38 25.22
C GLN A 129 1.72 3.11 24.80
N LEU A 130 2.28 2.39 25.78
CA LEU A 130 2.77 1.03 25.54
C LEU A 130 1.59 0.09 25.35
N GLY A 131 1.74 -0.86 24.41
CA GLY A 131 0.70 -1.84 24.10
C GLY A 131 0.33 -2.67 25.31
N ASP A 132 -0.92 -2.58 25.73
CA ASP A 132 -1.47 -3.19 26.94
C ASP A 132 -2.76 -3.92 26.57
N LEU A 133 -2.83 -5.23 26.88
CA LEU A 133 -3.98 -6.07 26.51
C LEU A 133 -5.27 -5.58 27.18
N ASP A 134 -5.17 -5.09 28.43
CA ASP A 134 -6.33 -4.61 29.19
C ASP A 134 -6.91 -3.30 28.63
N LYS A 135 -6.09 -2.53 27.90
CA LYS A 135 -6.51 -1.29 27.24
C LYS A 135 -6.98 -1.51 25.81
N SER A 136 -6.74 -2.71 25.25
CA SER A 136 -6.98 -3.00 23.84
C SER A 136 -8.45 -2.87 23.46
N GLU A 137 -9.37 -3.31 24.31
CA GLU A 137 -10.81 -3.32 23.99
C GLU A 137 -11.43 -1.93 23.77
N THR A 138 -10.84 -0.88 24.33
CA THR A 138 -11.37 0.50 24.23
C THR A 138 -10.42 1.46 23.52
N VAL A 139 -9.27 0.97 23.03
CA VAL A 139 -8.22 1.85 22.53
C VAL A 139 -8.66 2.60 21.27
N ILE A 140 -9.43 1.95 20.39
CA ILE A 140 -9.87 2.53 19.12
C ILE A 140 -10.82 3.72 19.39
N GLY A 141 -11.89 3.50 20.16
CA GLY A 141 -12.81 4.57 20.58
C GLY A 141 -12.10 5.73 21.26
N ARG A 142 -11.20 5.45 22.21
CA ARG A 142 -10.41 6.50 22.90
C ARG A 142 -9.51 7.28 21.95
N THR A 143 -8.87 6.61 20.99
CA THR A 143 -8.06 7.28 19.96
C THR A 143 -8.93 8.15 19.05
N MET A 144 -10.11 7.67 18.65
CA MET A 144 -11.05 8.49 17.85
C MET A 144 -11.49 9.76 18.58
N GLU A 145 -11.85 9.65 19.86
CA GLU A 145 -12.19 10.81 20.69
C GLU A 145 -11.02 11.79 20.80
N ALA A 146 -9.82 11.27 21.08
CA ALA A 146 -8.62 12.10 21.19
C ALA A 146 -8.28 12.82 19.88
N ILE A 147 -8.45 12.17 18.72
CA ILE A 147 -8.27 12.81 17.40
C ILE A 147 -9.31 13.93 17.23
N ARG A 148 -10.60 13.66 17.49
CA ARG A 148 -11.68 14.65 17.33
C ARG A 148 -11.50 15.87 18.24
N ASN A 149 -10.94 15.67 19.43
CA ASN A 149 -10.66 16.73 20.39
C ASN A 149 -9.31 17.44 20.14
N ASN A 150 -8.53 17.05 19.13
CA ASN A 150 -7.16 17.52 18.87
C ASN A 150 -6.20 17.29 20.04
N GLU A 151 -6.37 16.17 20.76
CA GLU A 151 -5.54 15.78 21.91
C GLU A 151 -4.30 14.95 21.49
N VAL A 152 -4.25 14.49 20.22
CA VAL A 152 -3.13 13.72 19.66
C VAL A 152 -2.57 14.37 18.40
N ASP A 153 -1.28 14.18 18.16
CA ASP A 153 -0.63 14.61 16.92
C ASP A 153 -0.94 13.62 15.79
N VAL A 154 -1.69 14.10 14.80
CA VAL A 154 -2.08 13.33 13.61
C VAL A 154 -1.25 13.66 12.38
N THR A 155 -0.16 14.43 12.51
CA THR A 155 0.73 14.78 11.38
C THR A 155 1.30 13.53 10.69
N SER A 156 1.52 12.46 11.46
CA SER A 156 1.95 11.17 10.93
C SER A 156 0.92 10.50 10.02
N ILE A 157 -0.37 10.85 10.14
CA ILE A 157 -1.47 10.39 9.29
C ILE A 157 -1.73 11.38 8.16
N ALA A 158 -1.71 12.68 8.44
CA ALA A 158 -2.00 13.72 7.45
C ALA A 158 -1.09 13.66 6.20
N ASN A 159 0.17 13.23 6.37
CA ASN A 159 1.14 13.10 5.27
C ASN A 159 1.00 11.80 4.46
N LYS A 160 0.03 10.95 4.77
CA LYS A 160 -0.18 9.65 4.11
C LYS A 160 -1.08 9.83 2.90
N SER A 161 -0.64 9.37 1.72
CA SER A 161 -1.44 9.45 0.50
C SER A 161 -1.96 8.09 0.03
N VAL A 162 -1.50 6.99 0.62
CA VAL A 162 -1.95 5.63 0.28
C VAL A 162 -2.23 4.83 1.55
N PHE A 163 -3.46 4.35 1.68
CA PHE A 163 -3.89 3.45 2.74
C PHE A 163 -4.03 2.04 2.18
N VAL A 164 -3.44 1.08 2.87
CA VAL A 164 -3.46 -0.33 2.48
C VAL A 164 -4.02 -1.15 3.62
N PHE A 165 -5.06 -1.92 3.33
CA PHE A 165 -5.74 -2.79 4.30
C PHE A 165 -5.69 -4.24 3.81
N ASP A 166 -5.15 -5.12 4.65
CA ASP A 166 -5.18 -6.57 4.45
C ASP A 166 -6.19 -7.18 5.43
N GLU A 167 -6.79 -8.31 5.04
CA GLU A 167 -7.87 -8.98 5.79
C GLU A 167 -9.07 -8.05 6.08
N PHE A 168 -9.51 -7.30 5.06
CA PHE A 168 -10.55 -6.29 5.21
C PHE A 168 -11.92 -6.86 5.63
N GLN A 169 -12.16 -8.15 5.42
CA GLN A 169 -13.38 -8.84 5.88
C GLN A 169 -13.48 -8.92 7.42
N ASP A 170 -12.35 -8.82 8.13
CA ASP A 170 -12.31 -8.86 9.61
C ASP A 170 -12.57 -7.48 10.25
N VAL A 171 -12.81 -6.44 9.44
CA VAL A 171 -13.04 -5.07 9.92
C VAL A 171 -14.43 -4.92 10.51
N ASP A 172 -14.49 -4.64 11.81
CA ASP A 172 -15.73 -4.34 12.52
C ASP A 172 -16.20 -2.87 12.32
N ALA A 173 -17.37 -2.54 12.87
CA ALA A 173 -17.97 -1.21 12.74
C ALA A 173 -17.14 -0.09 13.40
N GLU A 174 -16.44 -0.36 14.50
CA GLU A 174 -15.61 0.63 15.18
C GLU A 174 -14.33 0.90 14.39
N GLN A 175 -13.70 -0.15 13.88
CA GLN A 175 -12.54 -0.06 12.98
C GLN A 175 -12.90 0.67 11.69
N TRP A 176 -14.10 0.43 11.13
CA TRP A 176 -14.57 1.15 9.96
C TRP A 176 -14.70 2.67 10.22
N GLN A 177 -15.31 3.06 11.35
CA GLN A 177 -15.39 4.47 11.76
C GLN A 177 -14.00 5.09 11.93
N PHE A 178 -13.05 4.32 12.46
CA PHE A 178 -11.67 4.76 12.59
C PHE A 178 -11.00 4.96 11.23
N ILE A 179 -11.19 4.05 10.26
CA ILE A 179 -10.68 4.21 8.89
C ILE A 179 -11.23 5.48 8.24
N GLN A 180 -12.52 5.76 8.40
CA GLN A 180 -13.14 6.98 7.87
C GLN A 180 -12.50 8.24 8.46
N LEU A 181 -12.30 8.27 9.79
CA LEU A 181 -11.63 9.38 10.46
C LEU A 181 -10.18 9.58 9.99
N LEU A 182 -9.43 8.49 9.79
CA LEU A 182 -8.07 8.56 9.25
C LEU A 182 -8.06 9.09 7.81
N ALA A 183 -9.01 8.67 6.97
CA ALA A 183 -9.11 9.13 5.58
C ALA A 183 -9.50 10.61 5.46
N GLU A 184 -10.33 11.11 6.38
CA GLU A 184 -10.64 12.54 6.51
C GLU A 184 -9.39 13.34 6.93
N THR A 185 -8.60 12.79 7.84
CA THR A 185 -7.35 13.40 8.34
C THR A 185 -6.27 13.50 7.25
N ALA A 186 -6.20 12.52 6.36
CA ALA A 186 -5.21 12.43 5.28
C ALA A 186 -5.64 13.08 3.95
N GLU A 187 -6.70 13.91 3.97
CA GLU A 187 -7.20 14.66 2.81
C GLU A 187 -7.50 13.78 1.57
N LYS A 188 -8.23 12.67 1.76
CA LYS A 188 -8.63 11.70 0.71
C LYS A 188 -7.45 10.90 0.13
N PRO A 189 -6.85 10.00 0.93
CA PRO A 189 -5.82 9.10 0.44
C PRO A 189 -6.40 8.10 -0.57
N ARG A 190 -5.54 7.56 -1.43
CA ARG A 190 -5.87 6.36 -2.21
C ARG A 190 -6.03 5.18 -1.25
N ILE A 191 -7.13 4.43 -1.33
CA ILE A 191 -7.44 3.29 -0.46
C ILE A 191 -7.36 2.00 -1.25
N ILE A 192 -6.61 1.04 -0.73
CA ILE A 192 -6.46 -0.29 -1.31
C ILE A 192 -6.77 -1.31 -0.22
N ALA A 193 -7.86 -2.04 -0.38
CA ALA A 193 -8.29 -3.06 0.55
C ALA A 193 -8.33 -4.42 -0.14
N VAL A 194 -7.94 -5.46 0.58
CA VAL A 194 -8.04 -6.85 0.13
C VAL A 194 -8.76 -7.65 1.18
N GLY A 195 -9.73 -8.46 0.75
CA GLY A 195 -10.47 -9.33 1.65
C GLY A 195 -11.15 -10.49 0.94
N ASP A 196 -11.69 -11.39 1.76
CA ASP A 196 -12.51 -12.52 1.30
C ASP A 196 -13.98 -12.09 1.21
N ASP A 197 -14.65 -12.36 0.09
CA ASP A 197 -16.08 -12.06 -0.11
C ASP A 197 -17.01 -13.19 0.38
N ASP A 198 -16.44 -14.37 0.68
CA ASP A 198 -17.19 -15.51 1.22
C ASP A 198 -17.30 -15.50 2.76
N GLN A 199 -16.76 -14.48 3.44
CA GLN A 199 -16.79 -14.29 4.90
C GLN A 199 -17.41 -12.95 5.30
#